data_AF-A0A1H5IUZ1-F1
#
_entry.id   AF-A0A1H5IUZ1-F1
#
_cell.length_a   1.000
_cell.length_b   1.000
_cell.length_c   1.000
_cell.angle_alpha   90.00
_cell.angle_beta   90.00
_cell.angle_gamma   90.00
#
_symmetry.space_group_name_H-M   'P 1'
#
loop_
_entity.id
_entity.type
_entity.pdbx_description
1 polymer ?
#
loop_
_entity_poly.entity_id
_entity_poly.type
_entity_poly.pdbx_seq_one_letter_code
_entity_poly.pdbx_strand_id
1 'polypeptide(L)'
;MPRRAAVWLARGFLAAVACSSVAWGATTLPVFIDQTRLDGARDLILRNVPVSDTELGDLGPLLSRAAARPDCMPAIDRSAAVIRLRLTENAFASGDQVDARMGELDAAVRRSLGCMPADPYLWVVLFWLRNIRQGLTDGNFDLLRMSYRLGPNEGWIVVKRSAMALAMLDALPPDLSDGVVAEFARLVKTELYTEAIDLLKGPGWVHRDRLLAGLAAVPQRNVDILSRTMADIGYDLDRRSPAERRNLERKSNDRLDELVRMPPAAMARP
;
A
#
# COMPACT_ATOMS: atom_id res chain seq x y z
N MET A 1 28.74 65.22 14.94
CA MET A 1 28.21 64.68 13.66
C MET A 1 28.13 63.14 13.54
N PRO A 2 29.03 62.30 14.09
CA PRO A 2 29.03 60.85 13.79
C PRO A 2 27.79 60.08 14.30
N ARG A 3 27.16 60.54 15.40
CA ARG A 3 26.01 59.88 16.02
C ARG A 3 24.74 59.87 15.13
N ARG A 4 24.52 60.89 14.29
CA ARG A 4 23.35 60.94 13.38
C ARG A 4 23.51 60.00 12.19
N ALA A 5 24.70 59.93 11.61
CA ALA A 5 25.01 59.01 10.52
C ALA A 5 24.84 57.54 10.98
N ALA A 6 25.32 57.20 12.17
CA ALA A 6 25.16 55.87 12.75
C ALA A 6 23.68 55.47 12.91
N VAL A 7 22.81 56.39 13.35
CA VAL A 7 21.36 56.13 13.49
C VAL A 7 20.69 55.88 12.15
N TRP A 8 21.03 56.66 11.12
CA TRP A 8 20.48 56.45 9.77
C TRP A 8 20.93 55.13 9.16
N LEU A 9 22.20 54.75 9.34
CA LEU A 9 22.72 53.45 8.89
C LEU A 9 22.01 52.29 9.60
N ALA A 10 21.84 52.37 10.92
CA ALA A 10 21.12 51.34 11.67
C ALA A 10 19.66 51.20 11.21
N ARG A 11 18.97 52.31 10.96
CA ARG A 11 17.59 52.31 10.44
C ARG A 11 17.50 51.73 9.03
N GLY A 12 18.43 52.11 8.14
CA GLY A 12 18.50 51.57 6.78
C GLY A 12 18.74 50.07 6.78
N PHE A 13 19.65 49.60 7.63
CA PHE A 13 19.92 48.16 7.80
C PHE A 13 18.68 47.40 8.31
N LEU A 14 18.02 47.90 9.36
CA LEU A 14 16.80 47.28 9.88
C LEU A 14 15.68 47.24 8.84
N ALA A 15 15.50 48.31 8.06
CA ALA A 15 14.53 48.34 6.98
C ALA A 15 14.87 47.31 5.90
N ALA A 16 16.14 47.18 5.51
CA ALA A 16 16.58 46.19 4.53
C ALA A 16 16.35 44.75 5.02
N VAL A 17 16.63 44.46 6.29
CA VAL A 17 16.35 43.14 6.91
C VAL A 17 14.85 42.86 6.91
N ALA A 18 14.01 43.82 7.31
CA ALA A 18 12.56 43.65 7.32
C ALA A 18 12.00 43.37 5.91
N CYS A 19 12.43 44.13 4.90
CA CYS A 19 12.03 43.89 3.51
C CYS A 19 12.49 42.51 3.01
N SER A 20 13.71 42.10 3.36
CA SER A 20 14.26 40.78 2.99
C SER A 20 13.45 39.65 3.62
N SER A 21 13.06 39.77 4.88
CA SER A 21 12.21 38.78 5.57
C SER A 21 10.83 38.66 4.95
N VAL A 22 10.19 39.78 4.56
CA VAL A 22 8.89 39.77 3.88
C VAL A 22 9.00 39.13 2.50
N ALA A 23 10.04 39.48 1.72
CA ALA A 23 10.28 38.89 0.41
C ALA A 23 10.54 37.37 0.50
N TRP A 24 11.31 36.93 1.50
CA TRP A 24 11.53 35.52 1.77
C TRP A 24 10.24 34.80 2.16
N GLY A 25 9.42 35.40 3.03
CA GLY A 25 8.11 34.85 3.40
C GLY A 25 7.18 34.72 2.19
N ALA A 26 7.08 35.76 1.36
CA ALA A 26 6.23 35.76 0.18
C ALA A 26 6.64 34.71 -0.87
N THR A 27 7.94 34.38 -0.95
CA THR A 27 8.45 33.38 -1.91
C THR A 27 8.40 31.95 -1.38
N THR A 28 8.54 31.75 -0.07
CA THR A 28 8.59 30.40 0.54
C THR A 28 7.23 29.91 1.05
N LEU A 29 6.37 30.81 1.55
CA LEU A 29 5.07 30.45 2.12
C LEU A 29 4.18 29.64 1.17
N PRO A 30 4.08 29.96 -0.14
CA PRO A 30 3.28 29.15 -1.06
C PRO A 30 3.74 27.69 -1.14
N VAL A 31 5.05 27.43 -1.06
CA VAL A 31 5.61 26.08 -1.09
C VAL A 31 5.17 25.28 0.14
N PHE A 32 5.21 25.90 1.32
CA PHE A 32 4.74 25.27 2.56
C PHE A 32 3.24 24.98 2.55
N ILE A 33 2.44 25.89 1.99
CA ILE A 33 0.99 25.71 1.84
C ILE A 33 0.71 24.53 0.89
N ASP A 34 1.37 24.51 -0.27
CA ASP A 34 1.23 23.44 -1.26
C ASP A 34 1.61 22.09 -0.64
N GLN A 35 2.74 22.02 0.09
CA GLN A 35 3.17 20.82 0.79
C GLN A 35 2.15 20.37 1.85
N THR A 36 1.67 21.27 2.70
CA THR A 36 0.74 20.94 3.79
C THR A 36 -0.57 20.35 3.26
N ARG A 37 -1.08 20.87 2.14
CA ARG A 37 -2.31 20.36 1.50
C ARG A 37 -2.11 18.97 0.92
N LEU A 38 -0.99 18.75 0.22
CA LEU A 38 -0.68 17.44 -0.35
C LEU A 38 -0.41 16.40 0.75
N ASP A 39 0.28 16.79 1.82
CA ASP A 39 0.55 15.93 2.98
C ASP A 39 -0.75 15.51 3.69
N GLY A 40 -1.71 16.42 3.86
CA GLY A 40 -3.01 16.09 4.43
C GLY A 40 -3.75 15.01 3.63
N ALA A 41 -3.79 15.13 2.29
CA ALA A 41 -4.41 14.12 1.44
C ALA A 41 -3.63 12.80 1.44
N ARG A 42 -2.30 12.86 1.39
CA ARG A 42 -1.44 11.68 1.51
C ARG A 42 -1.74 10.91 2.79
N ASP A 43 -1.81 11.60 3.93
CA ASP A 43 -1.99 10.96 5.22
C ASP A 43 -3.35 10.25 5.34
N LEU A 44 -4.41 10.83 4.76
CA LEU A 44 -5.72 10.15 4.62
C LEU A 44 -5.60 8.88 3.78
N ILE A 45 -4.93 8.95 2.62
CA ILE A 45 -4.74 7.81 1.72
C ILE A 45 -3.93 6.70 2.37
N LEU A 46 -2.83 7.03 3.07
CA LEU A 46 -1.97 6.05 3.74
C LEU A 46 -2.66 5.37 4.92
N ARG A 47 -3.62 6.05 5.56
CA ARG A 47 -4.51 5.46 6.58
C ARG A 47 -5.67 4.64 5.99
N ASN A 48 -5.65 4.43 4.67
CA ASN A 48 -6.69 3.73 3.93
C ASN A 48 -8.09 4.36 4.09
N VAL A 49 -8.15 5.67 4.33
CA VAL A 49 -9.42 6.41 4.28
C VAL A 49 -9.88 6.46 2.82
N PRO A 50 -11.14 6.09 2.51
CA PRO A 50 -11.68 6.27 1.17
C PRO A 50 -11.70 7.77 0.82
N VAL A 51 -11.06 8.14 -0.30
CA VAL A 51 -11.05 9.51 -0.82
C VAL A 51 -11.45 9.47 -2.29
N SER A 52 -12.48 10.24 -2.65
CA SER A 52 -13.05 10.32 -3.99
C SER A 52 -12.22 11.17 -4.96
N ASP A 53 -12.41 10.95 -6.26
CA ASP A 53 -11.80 11.79 -7.29
C ASP A 53 -12.24 13.24 -7.22
N THR A 54 -13.47 13.50 -6.76
CA THR A 54 -13.98 14.86 -6.55
C THR A 54 -13.21 15.59 -5.46
N GLU A 55 -12.91 14.93 -4.34
CA GLU A 55 -12.12 15.52 -3.25
C GLU A 55 -10.67 15.74 -3.66
N LEU A 56 -10.11 14.84 -4.46
CA LEU A 56 -8.74 14.97 -4.99
C LEU A 56 -8.64 15.94 -6.18
N GLY A 57 -9.76 16.24 -6.85
CA GLY A 57 -9.83 17.14 -7.99
C GLY A 57 -9.34 18.55 -7.66
N ASP A 58 -9.62 19.03 -6.45
CA ASP A 58 -9.16 20.32 -5.93
C ASP A 58 -7.63 20.41 -5.83
N LEU A 59 -6.94 19.27 -5.76
CA LEU A 59 -5.48 19.18 -5.76
C LEU A 59 -4.88 19.14 -7.17
N GLY A 60 -5.69 19.04 -8.23
CA GLY A 60 -5.23 18.97 -9.62
C GLY A 60 -4.22 20.06 -10.02
N PRO A 61 -4.47 21.36 -9.70
CA PRO A 61 -3.50 22.42 -9.95
C PRO A 61 -2.18 22.25 -9.18
N LEU A 62 -2.23 21.71 -7.95
CA LEU A 62 -1.05 21.43 -7.12
C LEU A 62 -0.21 20.29 -7.71
N LEU A 63 -0.86 19.20 -8.12
CA LEU A 63 -0.21 18.05 -8.75
C LEU A 63 0.44 18.43 -10.09
N SER A 64 -0.20 19.32 -10.84
CA SER A 64 0.32 19.86 -12.10
C SER A 64 1.55 20.72 -11.87
N ARG A 65 1.51 21.63 -10.88
CA ARG A 65 2.69 22.41 -10.47
C ARG A 65 3.82 21.49 -10.02
N ALA A 66 3.54 20.53 -9.14
CA ALA A 66 4.53 19.56 -8.65
C ALA A 66 5.22 18.82 -9.81
N ALA A 67 4.47 18.39 -10.83
CA ALA A 67 5.03 17.75 -12.03
C ALA A 67 5.85 18.69 -12.93
N ALA A 68 5.49 19.98 -13.00
CA ALA A 68 6.20 20.95 -13.83
C ALA A 68 7.50 21.49 -13.21
N ARG A 69 7.72 21.30 -11.90
CA ARG A 69 8.93 21.78 -11.21
C ARG A 69 10.19 21.10 -11.77
N PRO A 70 11.30 21.83 -11.97
CA PRO A 70 12.59 21.25 -12.33
C PRO A 70 13.32 20.67 -11.12
N ASP A 71 13.15 21.30 -9.96
CA ASP A 71 13.86 20.93 -8.73
C ASP A 71 13.20 19.76 -8.03
N CYS A 72 14.04 18.91 -7.45
CA CYS A 72 13.63 17.80 -6.61
C CYS A 72 13.11 18.30 -5.25
N MET A 73 11.88 17.93 -4.89
CA MET A 73 11.29 18.23 -3.59
C MET A 73 10.70 16.96 -2.98
N PRO A 74 11.52 16.15 -2.27
CA PRO A 74 11.14 14.80 -1.85
C PRO A 74 9.77 14.69 -1.18
N ALA A 75 9.41 15.63 -0.29
CA ALA A 75 8.12 15.63 0.39
C ALA A 75 6.94 15.85 -0.59
N ILE A 76 7.04 16.84 -1.47
CA ILE A 76 6.00 17.16 -2.45
C ILE A 76 5.89 16.05 -3.50
N ASP A 77 7.02 15.58 -4.03
CA ASP A 77 7.04 14.53 -5.05
C ASP A 77 6.46 13.21 -4.52
N ARG A 78 6.79 12.86 -3.26
CA ARG A 78 6.21 11.70 -2.58
C ARG A 78 4.70 11.84 -2.42
N SER A 79 4.23 12.96 -1.86
CA SER A 79 2.79 13.18 -1.65
C SER A 79 2.02 13.19 -2.97
N ALA A 80 2.58 13.78 -4.03
CA ALA A 80 2.00 13.74 -5.38
C ALA A 80 1.91 12.31 -5.95
N ALA A 81 2.93 11.48 -5.74
CA ALA A 81 2.91 10.08 -6.18
C ALA A 81 1.82 9.26 -5.44
N VAL A 82 1.67 9.44 -4.13
CA VAL A 82 0.62 8.76 -3.34
C VAL A 82 -0.79 9.20 -3.75
N ILE A 83 -0.99 10.50 -4.01
CA ILE A 83 -2.29 11.01 -4.48
C ILE A 83 -2.62 10.46 -5.86
N ARG A 84 -1.65 10.45 -6.78
CA ARG A 84 -1.83 9.85 -8.12
C ARG A 84 -2.11 8.35 -8.06
N LEU A 85 -1.57 7.64 -7.07
CA LEU A 85 -1.90 6.24 -6.85
C LEU A 85 -3.38 6.11 -6.52
N ARG A 86 -3.90 6.91 -5.58
CA ARG A 86 -5.33 6.88 -5.25
C ARG A 86 -6.22 7.21 -6.45
N LEU A 87 -5.88 8.23 -7.25
CA LEU A 87 -6.60 8.56 -8.49
C LEU A 87 -6.57 7.38 -9.48
N THR A 88 -5.45 6.66 -9.57
CA THR A 88 -5.33 5.48 -10.43
C THR A 88 -6.15 4.30 -9.90
N GLU A 89 -6.16 4.06 -8.59
CA GLU A 89 -7.00 3.05 -7.94
C GLU A 89 -8.50 3.33 -8.16
N ASN A 90 -8.91 4.60 -8.05
CA ASN A 90 -10.28 5.03 -8.33
C ASN A 90 -10.64 4.85 -9.82
N ALA A 91 -9.72 5.17 -10.73
CA ALA A 91 -9.87 4.93 -12.17
C ALA A 91 -10.04 3.44 -12.50
N PHE A 92 -9.34 2.54 -11.80
CA PHE A 92 -9.57 1.09 -11.95
C PHE A 92 -10.97 0.67 -11.50
N ALA A 93 -11.51 1.31 -10.46
CA ALA A 93 -12.84 1.03 -9.96
C ALA A 93 -13.95 1.56 -10.89
N SER A 94 -13.76 2.72 -11.52
CA SER A 94 -14.74 3.31 -12.46
C SER A 94 -14.59 2.83 -13.90
N GLY A 95 -13.38 2.43 -14.30
CA GLY A 95 -13.01 2.16 -15.69
C GLY A 95 -12.58 3.40 -16.50
N ASP A 96 -12.58 4.59 -15.89
CA ASP A 96 -12.34 5.85 -16.58
C ASP A 96 -10.86 6.25 -16.59
N GLN A 97 -10.32 6.60 -17.76
CA GLN A 97 -8.97 7.19 -17.93
C GLN A 97 -7.82 6.36 -17.34
N VAL A 98 -8.00 5.04 -17.19
CA VAL A 98 -7.03 4.13 -16.54
C VAL A 98 -5.61 4.29 -17.11
N ASP A 99 -5.46 4.30 -18.43
CA ASP A 99 -4.14 4.43 -19.08
C ASP A 99 -3.46 5.79 -18.81
N ALA A 100 -4.23 6.88 -18.85
CA ALA A 100 -3.72 8.22 -18.58
C ALA A 100 -3.25 8.33 -17.12
N ARG A 101 -4.06 7.86 -16.17
CA ARG A 101 -3.73 7.86 -14.74
C ARG A 101 -2.51 6.99 -14.42
N MET A 102 -2.41 5.81 -15.04
CA MET A 102 -1.22 4.96 -14.93
C MET A 102 0.05 5.65 -15.45
N GLY A 103 -0.05 6.41 -16.56
CA GLY A 103 1.08 7.18 -17.10
C GLY A 103 1.52 8.30 -16.14
N GLU A 104 0.57 9.05 -15.60
CA GLU A 104 0.83 10.09 -14.59
C GLU A 104 1.46 9.53 -13.33
N LEU A 105 0.98 8.36 -12.87
CA LEU A 105 1.52 7.66 -11.71
C LEU A 105 2.97 7.18 -11.94
N ASP A 106 3.28 6.55 -13.10
CA ASP A 106 4.64 6.09 -13.40
C ASP A 106 5.63 7.26 -13.35
N ALA A 107 5.28 8.38 -13.99
CA ALA A 107 6.10 9.58 -14.01
C ALA A 107 6.33 10.13 -12.60
N ALA A 108 5.27 10.19 -11.78
CA ALA A 108 5.34 10.70 -10.40
C ALA A 108 6.20 9.81 -9.49
N VAL A 109 6.00 8.50 -9.56
CA VAL A 109 6.73 7.52 -8.75
C VAL A 109 8.21 7.53 -9.13
N ARG A 110 8.54 7.55 -10.42
CA ARG A 110 9.94 7.58 -10.88
C ARG A 110 10.64 8.89 -10.51
N ARG A 111 9.95 10.03 -10.63
CA ARG A 111 10.48 11.32 -10.15
C ARG A 111 10.75 11.26 -8.65
N SER A 112 9.77 10.82 -7.86
CA SER A 112 9.90 10.76 -6.41
C SER A 112 10.98 9.78 -5.96
N LEU A 113 11.14 8.63 -6.61
CA LEU A 113 12.23 7.69 -6.31
C LEU A 113 13.60 8.22 -6.77
N GLY A 114 13.66 9.01 -7.84
CA GLY A 114 14.88 9.73 -8.22
C GLY A 114 15.31 10.74 -7.16
N CYS A 115 14.33 11.34 -6.48
CA CYS A 115 14.52 12.25 -5.35
C CYS A 115 14.85 11.56 -4.03
N MET A 116 14.18 10.44 -3.76
CA MET A 116 14.23 9.71 -2.51
C MET A 116 14.22 8.20 -2.81
N PRO A 117 15.38 7.63 -3.20
CA PRO A 117 15.47 6.22 -3.59
C PRO A 117 15.27 5.26 -2.41
N ALA A 118 15.25 5.79 -1.18
CA ALA A 118 15.05 5.03 0.04
C ALA A 118 13.58 4.89 0.45
N ASP A 119 12.59 5.26 -0.40
CA ASP A 119 11.17 5.13 -0.06
C ASP A 119 10.61 3.72 -0.35
N PRO A 120 10.43 2.86 0.66
CA PRO A 120 9.93 1.50 0.45
C PRO A 120 8.52 1.43 -0.12
N TYR A 121 7.67 2.44 0.14
CA TYR A 121 6.29 2.43 -0.36
C TYR A 121 6.25 2.66 -1.86
N LEU A 122 7.05 3.61 -2.36
CA LEU A 122 7.05 3.91 -3.79
C LEU A 122 7.67 2.78 -4.62
N TRP A 123 8.59 2.00 -4.06
CA TRP A 123 9.07 0.77 -4.69
C TRP A 123 7.97 -0.28 -4.88
N VAL A 124 7.10 -0.48 -3.87
CA VAL A 124 5.97 -1.42 -4.00
C VAL A 124 4.89 -0.88 -4.95
N VAL A 125 4.70 0.43 -5.01
CA VAL A 125 3.81 1.06 -6.01
C VAL A 125 4.35 0.89 -7.43
N LEU A 126 5.65 1.07 -7.63
CA LEU A 126 6.27 0.85 -8.94
C LEU A 126 6.18 -0.62 -9.37
N PHE A 127 6.41 -1.55 -8.44
CA PHE A 127 6.21 -2.98 -8.67
C PHE A 127 4.77 -3.28 -9.12
N TRP A 128 3.78 -2.81 -8.37
CA TRP A 128 2.36 -2.96 -8.69
C TRP A 128 2.04 -2.44 -10.10
N LEU A 129 2.46 -1.21 -10.40
CA LEU A 129 2.20 -0.56 -11.69
C LEU A 129 2.81 -1.31 -12.86
N ARG A 130 4.06 -1.80 -12.71
CA ARG A 130 4.76 -2.57 -13.75
C ARG A 130 4.08 -3.89 -14.01
N ASN A 131 3.67 -4.61 -12.96
CA ASN A 131 3.00 -5.89 -13.12
C ASN A 131 1.60 -5.79 -13.75
N ILE A 132 0.84 -4.73 -13.45
CA ILE A 132 -0.44 -4.52 -14.14
C ILE A 132 -0.24 -4.28 -15.64
N ARG A 133 0.80 -3.53 -16.02
CA ARG A 133 1.02 -3.16 -17.43
C ARG A 133 1.73 -4.23 -18.26
N GLN A 134 2.62 -5.00 -17.63
CA GLN A 134 3.58 -5.86 -18.33
C GLN A 134 3.49 -7.33 -17.90
N GLY A 135 2.66 -7.65 -16.91
CA GLY A 135 2.65 -8.96 -16.27
C GLY A 135 3.79 -9.15 -15.28
N LEU A 136 3.80 -10.32 -14.62
CA LEU A 136 4.86 -10.72 -13.70
C LEU A 136 6.12 -11.08 -14.49
N THR A 137 7.24 -10.43 -14.16
CA THR A 137 8.56 -10.68 -14.75
C THR A 137 9.63 -10.65 -13.66
N ASP A 138 10.75 -11.35 -13.88
CA ASP A 138 11.85 -11.40 -12.90
C ASP A 138 12.39 -10.01 -12.55
N GLY A 139 12.50 -9.12 -13.54
CA GLY A 139 12.95 -7.74 -13.34
C GLY A 139 12.01 -6.91 -12.46
N ASN A 140 10.72 -7.25 -12.40
CA ASN A 140 9.79 -6.57 -11.50
C ASN A 140 10.04 -7.00 -10.05
N PHE A 141 10.42 -8.25 -9.77
CA PHE A 141 10.64 -8.71 -8.39
C PHE A 141 11.76 -7.95 -7.66
N ASP A 142 12.74 -7.39 -8.38
CA ASP A 142 13.75 -6.51 -7.78
C ASP A 142 13.15 -5.24 -7.14
N LEU A 143 12.03 -4.74 -7.70
CA LEU A 143 11.31 -3.60 -7.13
C LEU A 143 10.66 -3.98 -5.79
N LEU A 144 10.04 -5.15 -5.71
CA LEU A 144 9.46 -5.65 -4.46
C LEU A 144 10.56 -5.94 -3.42
N ARG A 145 11.68 -6.52 -3.85
CA ARG A 145 12.87 -6.75 -3.01
C ARG A 145 13.41 -5.45 -2.43
N MET A 146 13.42 -4.38 -3.22
CA MET A 146 13.82 -3.05 -2.74
C MET A 146 12.87 -2.51 -1.67
N SER A 147 11.55 -2.69 -1.83
CA SER A 147 10.58 -2.36 -0.80
C SER A 147 10.83 -3.09 0.53
N TYR A 148 11.07 -4.41 0.47
CA TYR A 148 11.39 -5.21 1.66
C TYR A 148 12.71 -4.79 2.30
N ARG A 149 13.74 -4.50 1.51
CA ARG A 149 15.06 -4.10 2.01
C ARG A 149 15.03 -2.75 2.74
N LEU A 150 14.28 -1.78 2.22
CA LEU A 150 14.26 -0.42 2.74
C LEU A 150 13.25 -0.22 3.87
N GLY A 151 12.17 -1.00 3.91
CA GLY A 151 11.11 -0.85 4.91
C GLY A 151 10.54 -2.19 5.41
N PRO A 152 11.35 -3.08 6.01
CA PRO A 152 10.89 -4.40 6.44
C PRO A 152 9.87 -4.37 7.61
N ASN A 153 9.78 -3.26 8.34
CA ASN A 153 9.01 -3.10 9.59
C ASN A 153 8.03 -1.92 9.53
N GLU A 154 7.72 -1.39 8.35
CA GLU A 154 6.85 -0.23 8.18
C GLU A 154 5.38 -0.64 8.14
N GLY A 155 4.73 -0.77 9.32
CA GLY A 155 3.38 -1.33 9.45
C GLY A 155 2.32 -0.71 8.54
N TRP A 156 2.44 0.58 8.22
CA TRP A 156 1.54 1.29 7.29
C TRP A 156 1.68 0.85 5.82
N ILE A 157 2.83 0.30 5.42
CA ILE A 157 3.05 -0.28 4.08
C ILE A 157 2.58 -1.72 4.04
N VAL A 158 2.76 -2.44 5.16
CA VAL A 158 2.59 -3.90 5.23
C VAL A 158 1.22 -4.33 4.72
N VAL A 159 0.14 -3.63 5.05
CA VAL A 159 -1.21 -4.00 4.59
C VAL A 159 -1.29 -4.09 3.06
N LYS A 160 -0.88 -3.06 2.34
CA LYS A 160 -0.92 -3.07 0.87
C LYS A 160 0.13 -4.02 0.27
N ARG A 161 1.35 -4.02 0.82
CA ARG A 161 2.44 -4.86 0.32
C ARG A 161 2.13 -6.34 0.50
N SER A 162 1.80 -6.77 1.71
CA SER A 162 1.49 -8.16 2.01
C SER A 162 0.25 -8.63 1.27
N ALA A 163 -0.80 -7.82 1.13
CA ALA A 163 -1.99 -8.22 0.39
C ALA A 163 -1.65 -8.56 -1.06
N MET A 164 -0.88 -7.69 -1.72
CA MET A 164 -0.43 -7.93 -3.09
C MET A 164 0.53 -9.11 -3.19
N ALA A 165 1.53 -9.19 -2.30
CA ALA A 165 2.54 -10.24 -2.36
C ALA A 165 1.96 -11.62 -2.05
N LEU A 166 0.99 -11.71 -1.12
CA LEU A 166 0.25 -12.94 -0.82
C LEU A 166 -0.61 -13.38 -2.01
N ALA A 167 -1.22 -12.45 -2.75
CA ALA A 167 -2.02 -12.79 -3.93
C ALA A 167 -1.21 -13.43 -5.06
N MET A 168 0.13 -13.36 -5.01
CA MET A 168 1.05 -13.94 -5.98
C MET A 168 2.13 -14.80 -5.34
N LEU A 169 1.90 -15.31 -4.11
CA LEU A 169 2.95 -15.95 -3.29
C LEU A 169 3.65 -17.10 -4.01
N ASP A 170 2.90 -17.91 -4.76
CA ASP A 170 3.42 -19.07 -5.49
C ASP A 170 4.30 -18.69 -6.70
N ALA A 171 4.13 -17.47 -7.22
CA ALA A 171 4.93 -16.94 -8.33
C ALA A 171 6.18 -16.17 -7.84
N LEU A 172 6.29 -15.91 -6.54
CA LEU A 172 7.43 -15.16 -5.99
C LEU A 172 8.69 -16.03 -5.97
N PRO A 173 9.86 -15.43 -6.25
CA PRO A 173 11.16 -16.04 -5.93
C PRO A 173 11.24 -16.47 -4.45
N PRO A 174 11.99 -17.52 -4.12
CA PRO A 174 12.04 -18.08 -2.76
C PRO A 174 12.30 -17.03 -1.67
N ASP A 175 13.28 -16.14 -1.89
CA ASP A 175 13.65 -15.10 -0.93
C ASP A 175 12.51 -14.12 -0.63
N LEU A 176 11.73 -13.74 -1.65
CA LEU A 176 10.56 -12.87 -1.47
C LEU A 176 9.41 -13.62 -0.82
N SER A 177 9.17 -14.87 -1.24
CA SER A 177 8.12 -15.70 -0.64
C SER A 177 8.35 -15.93 0.87
N ASP A 178 9.60 -16.17 1.27
CA ASP A 178 9.98 -16.28 2.67
C ASP A 178 9.88 -14.93 3.40
N GLY A 179 10.23 -13.83 2.71
CA GLY A 179 10.03 -12.46 3.19
C GLY A 179 8.57 -12.14 3.53
N VAL A 180 7.62 -12.58 2.69
CA VAL A 180 6.17 -12.41 2.90
C VAL A 180 5.69 -13.21 4.12
N VAL A 181 6.10 -14.47 4.24
CA VAL A 181 5.74 -15.31 5.40
C VAL A 181 6.31 -14.72 6.69
N ALA A 182 7.56 -14.28 6.67
CA ALA A 182 8.19 -13.63 7.81
C ALA A 182 7.53 -12.29 8.17
N GLU A 183 7.06 -11.52 7.19
CA GLU A 183 6.30 -10.29 7.40
C GLU A 183 4.96 -10.55 8.09
N PHE A 184 4.22 -11.57 7.64
CA PHE A 184 3.00 -12.01 8.31
C PHE A 184 3.27 -12.40 9.78
N ALA A 185 4.32 -13.18 10.03
CA ALA A 185 4.72 -13.53 11.40
C ALA A 185 5.08 -12.30 12.25
N ARG A 186 5.70 -11.28 11.65
CA ARG A 186 6.00 -10.01 12.35
C ARG A 186 4.73 -9.27 12.75
N LEU A 187 3.70 -9.21 11.89
CA LEU A 187 2.41 -8.58 12.24
C LEU A 187 1.80 -9.19 13.51
N VAL A 188 1.76 -10.52 13.57
CA VAL A 188 1.23 -11.25 14.73
C VAL A 188 2.11 -11.01 15.96
N LYS A 189 3.43 -11.02 15.79
CA LYS A 189 4.39 -10.73 16.87
C LYS A 189 4.25 -9.31 17.43
N THR A 190 3.93 -8.32 16.59
CA THR A 190 3.76 -6.91 17.00
C THR A 190 2.32 -6.53 17.29
N GLU A 191 1.43 -7.51 17.50
CA GLU A 191 0.04 -7.31 17.91
C GLU A 191 -0.82 -6.53 16.89
N LEU A 192 -0.40 -6.51 15.62
CA LEU A 192 -1.18 -5.97 14.50
C LEU A 192 -2.19 -7.02 14.01
N TYR A 193 -3.07 -7.43 14.93
CA TYR A 193 -3.98 -8.55 14.72
C TYR A 193 -5.02 -8.27 13.65
N THR A 194 -5.55 -7.04 13.58
CA THR A 194 -6.57 -6.67 12.58
C THR A 194 -6.02 -6.85 11.17
N GLU A 195 -4.82 -6.36 10.91
CA GLU A 195 -4.13 -6.49 9.63
C GLU A 195 -3.79 -7.95 9.31
N ALA A 196 -3.27 -8.69 10.30
CA ALA A 196 -2.96 -10.11 10.12
C ALA A 196 -4.22 -10.93 9.80
N ILE A 197 -5.33 -10.68 10.48
CA ILE A 197 -6.63 -11.31 10.23
C ILE A 197 -7.13 -11.00 8.81
N ASP A 198 -7.08 -9.72 8.40
CA ASP A 198 -7.52 -9.30 7.08
C ASP A 198 -6.70 -9.93 5.95
N LEU A 199 -5.38 -10.00 6.13
CA LEU A 199 -4.48 -10.68 5.19
C LEU A 199 -4.75 -12.18 5.13
N LEU A 200 -4.90 -12.83 6.29
CA LEU A 200 -5.09 -14.29 6.37
C LEU A 200 -6.45 -14.72 5.82
N LYS A 201 -7.53 -14.00 6.13
CA LYS A 201 -8.89 -14.33 5.63
C LYS A 201 -9.08 -13.98 4.15
N GLY A 202 -8.26 -13.05 3.63
CA GLY A 202 -8.28 -12.62 2.24
C GLY A 202 -7.26 -13.37 1.39
N PRO A 203 -6.26 -12.69 0.82
CA PRO A 203 -5.31 -13.30 -0.13
C PRO A 203 -4.44 -14.39 0.50
N GLY A 204 -4.21 -14.36 1.80
CA GLY A 204 -3.40 -15.36 2.51
C GLY A 204 -4.10 -16.70 2.73
N TRP A 205 -5.42 -16.80 2.55
CA TRP A 205 -6.16 -17.99 2.96
C TRP A 205 -5.71 -19.25 2.22
N VAL A 206 -5.45 -19.15 0.92
CA VAL A 206 -4.95 -20.26 0.08
C VAL A 206 -3.58 -20.75 0.56
N HIS A 207 -2.81 -19.88 1.21
CA HIS A 207 -1.47 -20.17 1.75
C HIS A 207 -1.47 -20.31 3.28
N ARG A 208 -2.64 -20.49 3.91
CA ARG A 208 -2.80 -20.51 5.37
C ARG A 208 -1.79 -21.43 6.05
N ASP A 209 -1.64 -22.66 5.59
CA ASP A 209 -0.78 -23.64 6.26
C ASP A 209 0.69 -23.18 6.26
N ARG A 210 1.16 -22.55 5.18
CA ARG A 210 2.51 -21.95 5.10
C ARG A 210 2.65 -20.75 6.02
N LEU A 211 1.63 -19.89 6.09
CA LEU A 211 1.62 -18.72 6.97
C LEU A 211 1.60 -19.12 8.45
N LEU A 212 0.80 -20.13 8.81
CA LEU A 212 0.74 -20.68 10.17
C LEU A 212 2.03 -21.38 10.56
N ALA A 213 2.66 -22.13 9.64
CA ALA A 213 3.99 -22.71 9.88
C ALA A 213 5.04 -21.62 10.16
N GLY A 214 4.93 -20.46 9.49
CA GLY A 214 5.77 -19.29 9.73
C GLY A 214 5.65 -18.68 11.13
N LEU A 215 4.58 -19.00 11.87
CA LEU A 215 4.36 -18.51 13.24
C LEU A 215 5.17 -19.27 14.30
N ALA A 216 5.95 -20.29 13.93
CA ALA A 216 6.72 -21.09 14.89
C ALA A 216 7.68 -20.27 15.79
N ALA A 217 8.13 -19.10 15.33
CA ALA A 217 8.99 -18.18 16.08
C ALA A 217 8.23 -17.04 16.81
N VAL A 218 6.90 -17.02 16.73
CA VAL A 218 6.05 -16.00 17.37
C VAL A 218 5.66 -16.46 18.77
N PRO A 219 5.61 -15.58 19.79
CA PRO A 219 5.17 -15.96 21.13
C PRO A 219 3.80 -16.64 21.11
N GLN A 220 3.67 -17.79 21.79
CA GLN A 220 2.44 -18.60 21.79
C GLN A 220 1.21 -17.79 22.17
N ARG A 221 1.35 -16.86 23.14
CA ARG A 221 0.27 -15.94 23.53
C ARG A 221 -0.33 -15.17 22.35
N ASN A 222 0.51 -14.68 21.43
CA ASN A 222 0.05 -13.90 20.28
C ASN A 222 -0.63 -14.80 19.24
N VAL A 223 -0.12 -16.02 19.06
CA VAL A 223 -0.74 -17.04 18.21
C VAL A 223 -2.12 -17.42 18.77
N ASP A 224 -2.24 -17.66 20.07
CA ASP A 224 -3.51 -17.99 20.74
C ASP A 224 -4.54 -16.85 20.65
N ILE A 225 -4.09 -15.59 20.69
CA ILE A 225 -4.95 -14.42 20.46
C ILE A 225 -5.46 -14.44 19.02
N LEU A 226 -4.57 -14.55 18.02
CA LEU A 226 -4.95 -14.64 16.61
C LEU A 226 -5.95 -15.78 16.35
N SER A 227 -5.65 -16.99 16.84
CA SER A 227 -6.49 -18.16 16.66
C SER A 227 -7.88 -17.99 17.26
N ARG A 228 -7.98 -17.46 18.49
CA ARG A 228 -9.28 -17.18 19.11
C ARG A 228 -10.06 -16.11 18.35
N THR A 229 -9.42 -15.00 18.00
CA THR A 229 -10.09 -13.93 17.25
C THR A 229 -10.57 -14.40 15.87
N MET A 230 -9.77 -15.22 15.17
CA MET A 230 -10.18 -15.86 13.92
C MET A 230 -11.39 -16.79 14.13
N ALA A 231 -11.39 -17.61 15.18
CA ALA A 231 -12.52 -18.50 15.50
C ALA A 231 -13.80 -17.71 15.81
N ASP A 232 -13.69 -16.60 16.56
CA ASP A 232 -14.82 -15.72 16.90
C ASP A 232 -15.49 -15.12 15.65
N ILE A 233 -14.73 -14.88 14.58
CA ILE A 233 -15.25 -14.42 13.28
C ILE A 233 -15.56 -15.57 12.29
N GLY A 234 -15.59 -16.81 12.78
CA GLY A 234 -15.98 -18.00 12.02
C GLY A 234 -14.88 -18.67 11.21
N TYR A 235 -13.62 -18.27 11.36
CA TYR A 235 -12.48 -18.90 10.69
C TYR A 235 -11.74 -19.81 11.66
N ASP A 236 -11.91 -21.11 11.49
CA ASP A 236 -11.19 -22.14 12.24
C ASP A 236 -9.80 -22.36 11.59
N LEU A 237 -8.72 -22.08 12.31
CA LEU A 237 -7.35 -22.26 11.79
C LEU A 237 -6.92 -23.73 11.77
N ASP A 238 -7.52 -24.57 12.63
CA ASP A 238 -7.22 -26.00 12.72
C ASP A 238 -8.09 -26.85 11.77
N ARG A 239 -9.11 -26.24 11.13
CA ARG A 239 -10.02 -26.92 10.18
C ARG A 239 -10.24 -26.12 8.88
N ARG A 240 -10.88 -26.73 7.87
CA ARG A 240 -11.20 -26.09 6.58
C ARG A 240 -12.10 -24.85 6.76
N SER A 241 -11.98 -23.85 5.88
CA SER A 241 -12.78 -22.61 5.92
C SER A 241 -14.29 -22.86 5.86
N PRO A 242 -15.13 -21.92 6.32
CA PRO A 242 -16.57 -21.97 6.09
C PRO A 242 -16.96 -22.08 4.61
N ALA A 243 -16.21 -21.45 3.71
CA ALA A 243 -16.45 -21.54 2.26
C ALA A 243 -16.15 -22.94 1.72
N GLU A 244 -15.06 -23.56 2.16
CA GLU A 244 -14.72 -24.94 1.79
C GLU A 244 -15.71 -25.95 2.39
N ARG A 245 -16.20 -25.72 3.62
CA ARG A 245 -17.27 -26.52 4.22
C ARG A 245 -18.54 -26.46 3.38
N ARG A 246 -18.99 -25.25 3.01
CA ARG A 246 -20.17 -25.05 2.14
C ARG A 246 -20.00 -25.69 0.76
N ASN A 247 -18.82 -25.58 0.14
CA ASN A 247 -18.54 -26.21 -1.15
C ASN A 247 -18.50 -27.75 -1.06
N LEU A 248 -18.03 -28.32 0.05
CA LEU A 248 -18.03 -29.75 0.31
C LEU A 248 -19.45 -30.29 0.58
N GLU A 249 -20.24 -29.57 1.37
CA GLU A 249 -21.65 -29.89 1.62
C GLU A 249 -22.44 -29.88 0.31
N ARG A 250 -22.22 -28.87 -0.54
CA ARG A 250 -22.85 -28.80 -1.88
C ARG A 250 -22.43 -29.98 -2.77
N LYS A 251 -21.13 -30.28 -2.87
CA LYS A 251 -20.64 -31.46 -3.62
C LYS A 251 -21.19 -32.78 -3.08
N SER A 252 -21.36 -32.90 -1.76
CA SER A 252 -21.93 -34.09 -1.13
C SER A 252 -23.40 -34.27 -1.52
N ASN A 253 -24.19 -33.19 -1.52
CA ASN A 253 -25.59 -33.22 -1.93
C ASN A 253 -25.76 -33.51 -3.41
N ASP A 254 -24.95 -32.91 -4.28
CA ASP A 254 -24.98 -33.17 -5.73
C ASP A 254 -24.69 -34.66 -6.04
N ARG A 255 -23.74 -35.29 -5.30
CA ARG A 255 -23.45 -36.73 -5.41
C ARG A 255 -24.59 -37.62 -4.96
N LEU A 256 -25.30 -37.23 -3.90
CA LEU A 256 -26.47 -37.96 -3.42
C LEU A 256 -27.62 -37.91 -4.43
N ASP A 257 -27.86 -36.75 -5.03
CA ASP A 257 -28.87 -36.58 -6.08
C ASP A 257 -28.52 -37.37 -7.36
N GLU A 258 -27.24 -37.48 -7.71
CA GLU A 258 -26.78 -38.29 -8.85
C GLU A 258 -26.99 -39.80 -8.62
N LEU A 259 -26.75 -40.28 -7.39
CA LEU A 259 -27.02 -41.67 -7.00
C LEU A 259 -28.53 -42.00 -7.01
N VAL A 260 -29.40 -41.05 -6.66
CA VAL A 260 -30.86 -41.23 -6.71
C VAL A 260 -31.39 -41.24 -8.16
N ARG A 261 -30.70 -40.60 -9.10
CA ARG A 261 -31.08 -40.55 -10.52
C ARG A 261 -30.51 -41.69 -11.37
N MET A 262 -29.64 -42.55 -10.82
CA MET A 262 -29.15 -43.70 -11.57
C MET A 262 -30.28 -44.74 -11.79
N PRO A 263 -30.61 -45.09 -13.05
CA PRO A 263 -31.63 -46.09 -13.32
C PRO A 263 -31.21 -47.46 -12.77
N PRO A 264 -32.15 -48.27 -12.27
CA PRO A 264 -31.89 -49.50 -11.49
C PRO A 264 -31.17 -50.64 -12.25
N ALA A 265 -30.78 -50.44 -13.51
CA ALA A 265 -30.10 -51.45 -14.32
C ALA A 265 -28.58 -51.55 -14.08
N ALA A 266 -27.96 -50.65 -13.30
CA ALA A 266 -26.50 -50.60 -13.14
C ALA A 266 -25.95 -51.14 -11.80
N MET A 267 -26.80 -51.52 -10.83
CA MET A 267 -26.36 -51.96 -9.49
C MET A 267 -26.23 -53.48 -9.29
N ALA A 268 -26.27 -54.27 -10.37
CA ALA A 268 -26.14 -55.73 -10.26
C ALA A 268 -25.21 -56.33 -11.34
N ARG A 269 -23.91 -56.34 -11.06
CA ARG A 269 -23.02 -57.44 -11.43
C ARG A 269 -22.00 -57.69 -10.30
N PRO A 270 -21.80 -58.95 -9.88
CA PRO A 270 -20.82 -59.33 -8.87
C PRO A 270 -19.37 -59.13 -9.35
#